data_AF-A0A1E3VW21-F1
#
_entry.id   AF-A0A1E3VW21-F1
#
_cell.length_a   1.000
_cell.length_b   1.000
_cell.length_c   1.000
_cell.angle_alpha   90.00
_cell.angle_beta   90.00
_cell.angle_gamma   90.00
#
_symmetry.space_group_name_H-M   'P 1'
#
loop_
_entity.id
_entity.type
_entity.pdbx_description
1 polymer ?
#
loop_
_entity_poly.entity_id
_entity_poly.type
_entity_poly.pdbx_seq_one_letter_code
_entity_poly.pdbx_strand_id
1 'polypeptide(L)'
;MYWLENKGGFGERETYRLQFESAVPGLYVGSAVLFNGIRVGDVASVSLNPAQPQQVLATISVMKDTPIREDTVVNVEQQGLTGGVAVTLTGGTSTQPLAENDGLATLVAPPDVGRDWTQSARDAFQEVEQILDENRVPVQEAIKNIEVFTTPWPATPTRLTEFSRASNG
;
A
#
# COMPACT_ATOMS: atom_id res chain seq x y z
N MET A 1 -26.51 -11.47 -19.67
CA MET A 1 -25.65 -10.68 -18.77
C MET A 1 -24.72 -9.87 -19.66
N TYR A 2 -25.12 -8.66 -20.03
CA TYR A 2 -24.29 -7.77 -20.85
C TYR A 2 -23.33 -7.05 -19.91
N TRP A 3 -22.04 -7.29 -20.07
CA TRP A 3 -20.99 -6.54 -19.39
C TRP A 3 -20.94 -5.12 -19.98
N LEU A 4 -20.85 -4.10 -19.13
CA LEU A 4 -20.57 -2.73 -19.58
C LEU A 4 -19.11 -2.65 -20.03
N GLU A 5 -18.90 -2.47 -21.33
CA GLU A 5 -17.61 -2.02 -21.84
C GLU A 5 -17.51 -0.50 -21.65
N ASN A 6 -16.94 -0.11 -20.51
CA ASN A 6 -16.58 1.26 -20.25
C ASN A 6 -15.39 1.65 -21.14
N LYS A 7 -15.65 2.18 -22.33
CA LYS A 7 -14.66 2.93 -23.12
C LYS A 7 -14.48 4.31 -22.48
N GLY A 8 -13.98 4.34 -21.24
CA GLY A 8 -13.52 5.54 -20.56
C GLY A 8 -12.24 6.02 -21.23
N GLY A 9 -12.33 7.15 -21.92
CA GLY A 9 -11.38 7.57 -22.95
C GLY A 9 -9.93 7.69 -22.51
N PHE A 10 -9.02 7.01 -23.20
CA PHE A 10 -7.57 7.24 -23.25
C PHE A 10 -6.99 6.38 -24.40
N GLY A 11 -6.79 6.95 -25.59
CA GLY A 11 -5.99 6.38 -26.68
C GLY A 11 -6.38 4.98 -27.19
N GLU A 12 -5.71 4.54 -28.26
CA GLU A 12 -5.64 3.10 -28.57
C GLU A 12 -4.76 2.44 -27.49
N ARG A 13 -5.16 1.28 -26.98
CA ARG A 13 -4.42 0.57 -25.92
C ARG A 13 -3.92 -0.76 -26.44
N GLU A 14 -2.76 -1.16 -25.94
CA GLU A 14 -2.15 -2.46 -26.19
C GLU A 14 -2.04 -3.24 -24.88
N THR A 15 -2.10 -4.56 -24.98
CA THR A 15 -2.04 -5.45 -23.83
C THR A 15 -0.76 -6.26 -23.83
N TYR A 16 -0.12 -6.32 -22.67
CA TYR A 16 1.13 -7.05 -22.46
C TYR A 16 0.96 -8.01 -21.29
N ARG A 17 1.62 -9.16 -21.36
CA ARG A 17 1.68 -10.12 -20.26
C ARG A 17 2.92 -9.85 -19.42
N LEU A 18 2.77 -9.86 -18.11
CA LEU A 18 3.86 -9.85 -17.15
C LEU A 18 3.93 -11.23 -16.51
N GLN A 19 5.13 -11.80 -16.45
CA GLN A 19 5.41 -13.04 -15.74
C GLN A 19 6.28 -12.75 -14.53
N PHE A 20 5.78 -13.08 -13.34
CA PHE A 20 6.52 -13.00 -12.09
C PHE A 20 6.86 -14.40 -11.59
N GLU A 21 8.09 -14.60 -11.13
CA GLU A 21 8.54 -15.90 -10.58
C GLU A 21 7.93 -16.24 -9.22
N SER A 22 7.38 -15.24 -8.52
CA SER A 22 6.71 -15.42 -7.23
C SER A 22 5.51 -14.49 -7.09
N ALA A 23 4.67 -14.75 -6.08
CA ALA A 23 3.52 -13.90 -5.78
C ALA A 23 3.98 -12.48 -5.42
N VAL A 24 3.26 -11.49 -5.95
CA VAL A 24 3.47 -10.07 -5.66
C VAL A 24 2.33 -9.58 -4.75
N PRO A 25 2.56 -9.47 -3.43
CA PRO A 25 1.52 -9.00 -2.51
C PRO A 25 1.06 -7.60 -2.87
N GLY A 26 -0.25 -7.35 -2.76
CA GLY A 26 -0.84 -6.04 -3.03
C GLY A 26 -1.09 -5.74 -4.50
N LEU A 27 -0.64 -6.59 -5.45
CA LEU A 27 -0.94 -6.41 -6.86
C LEU A 27 -2.37 -6.90 -7.18
N TYR A 28 -3.22 -6.02 -7.69
CA TYR A 28 -4.61 -6.34 -8.06
C TYR A 28 -5.04 -5.64 -9.35
N VAL A 29 -6.18 -6.06 -9.90
CA VAL A 29 -6.78 -5.45 -11.10
C VAL A 29 -7.08 -3.96 -10.86
N GLY A 30 -6.58 -3.09 -11.71
CA GLY A 30 -6.65 -1.64 -11.57
C GLY A 30 -5.41 -1.00 -10.93
N SER A 31 -4.44 -1.80 -10.46
CA SER A 31 -3.14 -1.26 -10.03
C SER A 31 -2.50 -0.46 -11.15
N ALA A 32 -1.86 0.66 -10.82
CA ALA A 32 -1.27 1.53 -11.83
C ALA A 32 -0.07 0.86 -12.52
N VAL A 33 0.09 1.16 -13.81
CA VAL A 33 1.29 0.83 -14.58
C VAL A 33 1.98 2.13 -14.92
N LEU A 34 3.23 2.25 -14.49
CA LEU A 34 4.09 3.40 -14.71
C LEU A 34 5.19 3.03 -15.70
N PHE A 35 5.53 3.91 -16.62
CA PHE A 35 6.71 3.80 -17.47
C PHE A 35 7.65 4.96 -17.15
N ASN A 36 8.86 4.67 -16.69
CA ASN A 36 9.81 5.67 -16.19
C ASN A 36 9.15 6.68 -15.22
N GLY A 37 8.26 6.19 -14.34
CA GLY A 37 7.52 7.00 -13.35
C GLY A 37 6.24 7.68 -13.86
N ILE A 38 5.94 7.64 -15.16
CA ILE A 38 4.73 8.25 -15.74
C ILE A 38 3.63 7.20 -15.86
N ARG A 39 2.42 7.48 -15.38
CA ARG A 39 1.30 6.54 -15.51
C ARG A 39 0.90 6.38 -16.98
N VAL A 40 1.02 5.14 -17.47
CA VAL A 40 0.73 4.76 -18.85
C VAL A 40 -0.41 3.76 -18.99
N GLY A 41 -0.87 3.20 -17.87
CA GLY A 41 -1.87 2.15 -17.91
C GLY A 41 -2.28 1.61 -16.55
N ASP A 42 -2.84 0.41 -16.60
CA ASP A 42 -3.39 -0.31 -15.46
C ASP A 42 -3.32 -1.82 -15.67
N VAL A 43 -3.31 -2.55 -14.55
CA VAL A 43 -3.36 -4.02 -14.55
C VAL A 43 -4.78 -4.47 -14.88
N ALA A 44 -4.95 -5.17 -16.00
CA ALA A 44 -6.23 -5.68 -16.47
C ALA A 44 -6.62 -7.04 -15.85
N SER A 45 -5.64 -7.91 -15.54
CA SER A 45 -5.89 -9.21 -14.91
C SER A 45 -4.70 -9.68 -14.08
N VAL A 46 -4.96 -10.51 -13.07
CA VAL A 46 -3.94 -11.24 -12.30
C VAL A 46 -4.40 -12.68 -12.13
N SER A 47 -3.51 -13.64 -12.38
CA SER A 47 -3.80 -15.08 -12.32
C SER A 47 -2.55 -15.87 -11.95
N LEU A 48 -2.72 -17.07 -11.40
CA LEU A 48 -1.62 -18.02 -11.24
C LEU A 48 -1.35 -18.73 -12.56
N ASN A 49 -0.08 -19.02 -12.86
CA ASN A 49 0.26 -19.84 -14.00
C ASN A 49 -0.21 -21.29 -13.73
N PRO A 50 -1.13 -21.87 -14.53
CA PRO A 50 -1.62 -23.22 -14.30
C PRO A 50 -0.55 -24.30 -14.47
N ALA A 51 0.51 -24.04 -15.25
CA ALA A 51 1.63 -24.95 -15.41
C ALA A 51 2.65 -24.88 -14.25
N GLN A 52 2.78 -23.70 -13.63
CA GLN A 52 3.71 -23.44 -12.54
C GLN A 52 3.04 -22.55 -11.48
N PRO A 53 2.32 -23.10 -10.50
CA PRO A 53 1.48 -22.31 -9.57
C PRO A 53 2.23 -21.30 -8.70
N GLN A 54 3.56 -21.38 -8.62
CA GLN A 54 4.39 -20.39 -7.94
C GLN A 54 4.51 -19.09 -8.75
N GLN A 55 4.37 -19.17 -10.07
CA GLN A 55 4.43 -18.03 -10.97
C GLN A 55 3.08 -17.32 -11.07
N VAL A 56 3.15 -15.99 -11.12
CA VAL A 56 1.98 -15.13 -11.32
C VAL A 56 2.05 -14.53 -12.72
N LEU A 57 0.93 -14.61 -13.43
CA LEU A 57 0.71 -13.96 -14.71
C LEU A 57 -0.22 -12.77 -14.50
N ALA A 58 0.25 -11.58 -14.84
CA ALA A 58 -0.58 -10.38 -14.91
C ALA A 58 -0.72 -9.94 -16.37
N THR A 59 -1.87 -9.37 -16.72
CA THR A 59 -2.06 -8.68 -18.00
C THR A 59 -2.16 -7.20 -17.70
N ILE A 60 -1.39 -6.38 -18.40
CA ILE A 60 -1.48 -4.92 -18.31
C ILE A 60 -2.09 -4.36 -19.59
N SER A 61 -2.86 -3.28 -19.46
CA SER A 61 -3.34 -2.47 -20.57
C SER A 61 -2.64 -1.12 -20.54
N VAL A 62 -1.93 -0.80 -21.61
CA VAL A 62 -1.02 0.35 -21.71
C VAL A 62 -1.36 1.18 -22.93
N MET A 63 -1.14 2.49 -22.89
CA MET A 63 -1.30 3.34 -24.08
C MET A 63 -0.37 2.87 -25.21
N LYS A 64 -0.89 2.80 -26.43
CA LYS A 64 -0.19 2.28 -27.62
C LYS A 64 1.11 3.02 -28.00
N ASP A 65 1.23 4.28 -27.59
CA ASP A 65 2.43 5.10 -27.79
C ASP A 65 3.53 4.85 -26.75
N THR A 66 3.30 3.97 -25.78
CA THR A 66 4.30 3.62 -24.76
C THR A 66 5.40 2.76 -25.38
N PRO A 67 6.68 3.17 -25.30
CA PRO A 67 7.78 2.47 -25.98
C PRO A 67 8.23 1.22 -25.20
N ILE A 68 7.40 0.18 -25.16
CA ILE A 68 7.74 -1.13 -24.59
C ILE A 68 8.56 -1.93 -25.59
N ARG A 69 9.74 -2.40 -25.15
CA ARG A 69 10.77 -3.03 -25.96
C ARG A 69 11.34 -4.27 -25.28
N GLU A 70 12.17 -5.04 -25.98
CA GLU A 70 12.78 -6.27 -25.46
C GLU A 70 13.58 -6.07 -24.16
N ASP A 71 14.12 -4.87 -23.96
CA ASP A 71 14.92 -4.50 -22.79
C ASP A 71 14.14 -3.70 -21.76
N THR A 72 12.81 -3.68 -21.86
CA THR A 72 11.95 -3.08 -20.83
C THR A 72 11.97 -3.97 -19.59
N VAL A 73 12.43 -3.39 -18.48
CA VAL A 73 12.50 -4.08 -17.19
C VAL A 73 11.22 -3.82 -16.41
N VAL A 74 10.64 -4.89 -15.87
CA VAL A 74 9.46 -4.84 -15.00
C VAL A 74 9.92 -4.80 -13.55
N ASN A 75 9.33 -3.92 -12.75
CA ASN A 75 9.46 -3.91 -11.30
C ASN A 75 8.10 -3.60 -10.65
N VAL A 76 8.04 -3.67 -9.32
CA VAL A 76 6.85 -3.35 -8.53
C VAL A 76 7.27 -2.46 -7.37
N GLU A 77 6.58 -1.34 -7.23
CA GLU A 77 6.88 -0.33 -6.21
C GLU A 77 5.64 -0.01 -5.37
N GLN A 78 5.85 0.24 -4.08
CA GLN A 78 4.80 0.70 -3.20
C GLN A 78 4.50 2.18 -3.47
N GLN A 79 3.23 2.50 -3.61
CA GLN A 79 2.71 3.84 -3.84
C GLN A 79 2.02 4.34 -2.57
N GLY A 80 2.60 5.40 -2.00
CA GLY A 80 2.03 6.15 -0.88
C GLY A 80 1.96 5.38 0.44
N LEU A 81 1.49 6.07 1.48
CA LEU A 81 1.41 5.55 2.85
C LEU A 81 0.29 4.51 3.03
N THR A 82 -0.70 4.49 2.14
CA THR A 82 -1.86 3.58 2.21
C THR A 82 -1.57 2.18 1.65
N GLY A 83 -0.33 1.91 1.20
CA GLY A 83 0.12 0.57 0.84
C GLY A 83 -0.35 0.04 -0.51
N GLY A 84 -0.72 0.91 -1.46
CA GLY A 84 -0.96 0.47 -2.83
C GLY A 84 0.35 0.04 -3.50
N VAL A 85 0.30 -0.83 -4.51
CA VAL A 85 1.47 -1.13 -5.34
C VAL A 85 1.19 -0.75 -6.79
N ALA A 86 2.24 -0.39 -7.52
CA ALA A 86 2.21 -0.14 -8.95
C ALA A 86 3.24 -1.00 -9.65
N VAL A 87 2.92 -1.41 -10.87
CA VAL A 87 3.91 -1.98 -11.79
C VAL A 87 4.72 -0.82 -12.35
N THR A 88 6.04 -0.90 -12.29
CA THR A 88 6.94 0.05 -12.93
C THR A 88 7.66 -0.62 -14.09
N LEU A 89 7.69 0.07 -15.23
CA LEU A 89 8.36 -0.34 -16.46
C LEU A 89 9.50 0.64 -16.69
N THR A 90 10.71 0.12 -16.83
CA THR A 90 11.89 0.94 -17.16
C THR A 90 12.35 0.57 -18.56
N GLY A 91 12.27 1.51 -19.50
CA GLY A 91 12.77 1.29 -20.86
C GLY A 91 14.30 1.37 -20.91
N GLY A 92 14.92 0.51 -21.72
CA GLY A 92 16.34 0.60 -22.01
C GLY A 92 16.64 1.36 -23.31
N THR A 93 17.71 0.96 -24.00
CA THR A 93 18.21 1.60 -25.22
C THR A 93 17.93 0.82 -26.51
N SER A 94 17.46 -0.42 -26.41
CA SER A 94 17.14 -1.26 -27.57
C SER A 94 16.07 -0.61 -28.42
N THR A 95 16.09 -0.88 -29.73
CA THR A 95 15.04 -0.50 -30.67
C THR A 95 14.19 -1.67 -31.12
N GLN A 96 14.50 -2.88 -30.64
CA GLN A 96 13.79 -4.08 -31.05
C GLN A 96 12.42 -4.16 -30.34
N PRO A 97 11.38 -4.60 -31.07
CA PRO A 97 10.08 -4.83 -30.47
C PRO A 97 10.13 -5.98 -29.47
N LEU A 98 9.26 -5.93 -28.47
CA LEU A 98 9.10 -7.05 -27.54
C LEU A 98 8.54 -8.27 -28.28
N ALA A 99 9.14 -9.45 -28.06
CA ALA A 99 8.70 -10.68 -28.70
C ALA A 99 7.33 -11.14 -28.17
N GLU A 100 6.46 -11.55 -29.10
CA GLU A 100 5.20 -12.20 -28.78
C GLU A 100 5.42 -13.68 -28.46
N ASN A 101 4.92 -14.13 -27.31
CA ASN A 101 4.87 -15.53 -26.92
C ASN A 101 3.42 -15.93 -26.72
N ASP A 102 2.96 -16.98 -27.40
CA ASP A 102 1.57 -17.47 -27.35
C ASP A 102 0.52 -16.38 -27.64
N GLY A 103 0.82 -15.47 -28.58
CA GLY A 103 -0.08 -14.41 -29.04
C GLY A 103 -0.12 -13.16 -28.15
N LEU A 104 0.71 -13.08 -27.09
CA LEU A 104 0.87 -11.86 -26.29
C LEU A 104 2.36 -11.58 -26.01
N ALA A 105 2.76 -10.33 -26.24
CA ALA A 105 4.10 -9.86 -25.87
C ALA A 105 4.28 -9.97 -24.35
N THR A 106 5.29 -10.72 -23.92
CA THR A 106 5.48 -11.10 -22.51
C THR A 106 6.77 -10.51 -21.96
N LEU A 107 6.66 -9.74 -20.88
CA LEU A 107 7.77 -9.25 -20.09
C LEU A 107 7.99 -10.16 -18.88
N VAL A 108 9.22 -10.64 -18.71
CA VAL A 108 9.60 -11.46 -17.55
C VAL A 108 10.19 -10.55 -16.49
N ALA A 109 9.55 -10.54 -15.32
CA ALA A 109 10.04 -9.79 -14.18
C ALA A 109 11.30 -10.47 -13.61
N PRO A 110 12.33 -9.69 -13.22
CA PRO A 110 13.46 -10.21 -12.47
C PRO A 110 13.03 -10.97 -11.21
N PRO A 111 13.79 -12.00 -10.77
CA PRO A 111 13.43 -12.85 -9.63
C PRO A 111 13.48 -12.15 -8.27
N ASP A 112 13.89 -10.89 -8.23
CA ASP A 112 13.99 -10.02 -7.06
C ASP A 112 12.94 -8.91 -7.00
N VAL A 113 12.03 -8.85 -7.97
CA VAL A 113 10.93 -7.87 -7.98
C VAL A 113 10.10 -7.97 -6.68
N GLY A 114 9.93 -6.82 -6.03
CA GLY A 114 9.20 -6.69 -4.77
C GLY A 114 9.96 -7.06 -3.49
N ARG A 115 11.24 -7.46 -3.56
CA ARG A 115 12.04 -7.71 -2.34
C ARG A 115 12.28 -6.44 -1.54
N ASP A 116 12.55 -5.32 -2.20
CA ASP A 116 12.93 -4.05 -1.56
C ASP A 116 11.80 -3.50 -0.67
N TRP A 117 10.55 -3.55 -1.12
CA TRP A 117 9.43 -3.11 -0.30
C TRP A 117 9.21 -4.04 0.90
N THR A 118 9.39 -5.36 0.72
CA THR A 118 9.23 -6.33 1.82
C THR A 118 10.30 -6.10 2.89
N GLN A 119 11.52 -5.73 2.49
CA GLN A 119 12.57 -5.31 3.41
C GLN A 119 12.17 -4.02 4.14
N SER A 120 11.72 -3.01 3.40
CA SER A 120 11.26 -1.73 3.97
C SER A 120 10.12 -1.92 4.98
N ALA A 121 9.19 -2.83 4.72
CA ALA A 121 8.11 -3.17 5.65
C ALA A 121 8.64 -3.80 6.94
N ARG A 122 9.59 -4.75 6.83
CA ARG A 122 10.23 -5.37 8.01
C ARG A 122 10.99 -4.33 8.83
N ASP A 123 11.72 -3.44 8.18
CA ASP A 123 12.48 -2.39 8.85
C ASP A 123 11.55 -1.42 9.60
N ALA A 124 10.44 -1.02 8.96
CA ALA A 124 9.41 -0.20 9.61
C ALA A 124 8.75 -0.90 10.81
N PHE A 125 8.48 -2.20 10.72
CA PHE A 125 7.95 -2.96 11.87
C PHE A 125 8.95 -2.98 13.04
N GLN A 126 10.24 -3.17 12.76
CA GLN A 126 11.28 -3.13 13.79
C GLN A 126 11.39 -1.74 14.44
N GLU A 127 11.27 -0.66 13.67
CA GLU A 127 11.26 0.71 14.18
C GLU A 127 10.04 0.96 15.10
N VAL A 128 8.86 0.44 14.74
CA VAL A 128 7.67 0.52 15.60
C VAL A 128 7.87 -0.24 16.92
N GLU A 129 8.43 -1.45 16.88
CA GLU A 129 8.75 -2.22 18.09
C GLU A 129 9.74 -1.46 19.00
N GLN A 130 10.76 -0.85 18.42
CA GLN A 130 11.73 -0.05 19.14
C GLN A 130 11.09 1.19 19.80
N ILE A 131 10.29 1.96 19.06
CA ILE A 131 9.58 3.13 19.60
C ILE A 131 8.64 2.70 20.73
N LEU A 132 7.93 1.58 20.57
CA LEU A 132 7.05 1.07 21.62
C LEU A 132 7.83 0.70 22.87
N ASP A 133 8.97 0.03 22.73
CA ASP A 133 9.83 -0.36 23.85
C ASP A 133 10.49 0.83 24.56
N GLU A 134 10.97 1.82 23.82
CA GLU A 134 11.57 3.05 24.37
C GLU A 134 10.53 3.93 25.07
N ASN A 135 9.28 3.93 24.60
CA ASN A 135 8.22 4.79 25.14
C ASN A 135 7.34 4.12 26.19
N ARG A 136 7.58 2.85 26.58
CA ARG A 136 6.76 2.16 27.61
C ARG A 136 6.68 2.92 28.93
N VAL A 137 7.81 3.44 29.41
CA VAL A 137 7.88 4.15 30.70
C VAL A 137 7.20 5.52 30.63
N PRO A 138 7.53 6.42 29.67
CA PRO A 138 6.82 7.71 29.52
C PRO A 138 5.31 7.58 29.27
N VAL A 139 4.87 6.59 28.48
CA VAL A 139 3.44 6.36 28.20
C VAL A 139 2.70 5.87 29.45
N GLN A 140 3.31 4.97 30.24
CA GLN A 140 2.74 4.55 31.51
C GLN A 140 2.67 5.70 32.52
N GLU A 141 3.69 6.56 32.57
CA GLU A 141 3.66 7.76 33.41
C GLU A 141 2.57 8.75 32.99
N ALA A 142 2.35 8.94 31.68
CA ALA A 142 1.28 9.79 31.17
C ALA A 142 -0.11 9.25 31.55
N ILE A 143 -0.34 7.93 31.39
CA ILE A 143 -1.60 7.27 31.79
C ILE A 143 -1.80 7.40 33.31
N LYS A 144 -0.76 7.16 34.09
CA LYS A 144 -0.80 7.27 35.56
C LYS A 144 -1.05 8.71 36.03
N ASN A 145 -0.47 9.71 35.36
CA ASN A 145 -0.71 11.12 35.68
C ASN A 145 -2.16 11.52 35.41
N ILE A 146 -2.76 11.03 34.33
CA ILE A 146 -4.19 11.26 34.01
C ILE A 146 -5.10 10.70 35.11
N GLU A 147 -4.76 9.54 35.71
CA GLU A 147 -5.51 8.97 36.84
C GLU A 147 -5.46 9.85 38.10
N VAL A 148 -4.33 10.53 38.35
CA VAL A 148 -4.20 11.43 39.50
C VAL A 148 -5.12 12.65 39.37
N PHE A 149 -5.30 13.18 38.16
CA PHE A 149 -6.19 14.32 37.90
C PHE A 149 -7.69 14.02 38.05
N THR A 150 -8.11 12.75 37.98
CA THR A 150 -9.52 12.36 38.14
C THR A 150 -9.88 11.96 39.58
N THR A 151 -8.95 12.04 40.54
CA THR A 151 -9.27 11.76 41.95
C THR A 151 -10.18 12.87 42.49
N PRO A 152 -11.44 12.60 42.89
CA PRO A 152 -12.32 13.64 43.40
C PRO A 152 -11.80 14.17 44.74
N TRP A 153 -11.74 15.49 44.89
CA TRP A 153 -11.38 16.19 46.12
C TRP A 153 -12.25 15.70 47.30
N PRO A 154 -11.69 15.39 48.49
CA PRO A 154 -12.52 15.06 49.64
C PRO A 154 -13.31 16.31 50.06
N ALA A 155 -14.64 16.23 49.95
CA ALA A 155 -15.54 17.31 50.34
C ALA A 155 -15.24 17.75 51.79
N THR A 156 -14.95 19.03 51.96
CA THR A 156 -14.73 19.67 53.27
C THR A 156 -15.98 19.49 54.14
N PRO A 157 -15.89 19.02 55.40
CA PRO A 157 -17.07 18.92 56.24
C PRO A 157 -17.52 20.34 56.63
N THR A 158 -18.66 20.77 56.07
CA THR A 158 -19.34 22.01 56.46
C THR A 158 -19.77 21.92 57.92
N ARG A 159 -18.97 22.44 58.85
CA ARG A 159 -19.46 22.85 60.18
C ARG A 159 -19.82 24.33 60.10
N LEU A 160 -21.10 24.62 59.86
CA LEU A 160 -21.70 25.91 60.17
C LEU A 160 -23.17 25.71 60.54
N THR A 161 -23.46 25.65 61.84
CA THR A 161 -24.67 26.28 62.38
C THR A 161 -24.31 26.90 63.72
N GLU A 162 -23.80 28.12 63.64
CA GLU A 162 -23.84 29.04 64.77
C GLU A 162 -24.73 30.22 64.38
N PHE A 163 -25.54 30.63 65.36
CA PHE A 163 -26.33 31.85 65.48
C PHE A 163 -27.78 31.94 64.94
N SER A 164 -28.64 32.09 65.95
CA SER A 164 -29.62 33.18 66.09
C SER A 164 -31.02 32.92 65.55
N ARG A 165 -31.91 32.52 66.49
CA ARG A 165 -33.29 33.01 66.45
C ARG A 165 -33.65 33.54 67.83
N ALA A 166 -33.87 34.85 67.86
CA ALA A 166 -34.46 35.59 68.95
C ALA A 166 -35.91 35.15 69.23
N SER A 167 -36.41 35.62 70.37
CA SER A 167 -37.79 35.63 70.88
C SER A 167 -38.29 34.35 71.57
N ASN A 168 -38.30 34.37 72.90
CA ASN A 168 -39.54 34.45 73.67
C ASN A 168 -39.26 34.53 75.18
N GLY A 169 -39.95 35.47 75.85
CA GLY A 169 -40.16 35.49 77.31
C GLY A 169 -39.46 36.63 78.03
#